data_AF-A0A7W0WTE1-F1
#
_entry.id   AF-A0A7W0WTE1-F1
#
_cell.length_a   1.000
_cell.length_b   1.000
_cell.length_c   1.000
_cell.angle_alpha   90.00
_cell.angle_beta   90.00
_cell.angle_gamma   90.00
#
_symmetry.space_group_name_H-M   'P 1'
#
loop_
_entity.id
_entity.type
_entity.pdbx_description
1 polymer ?
#
loop_
_entity_poly.entity_id
_entity_poly.type
_entity_poly.pdbx_seq_one_letter_code
_entity_poly.pdbx_strand_id
1 'polypeptide(L)' 'YISIDVDGLDPAFAPGTGTPVPGGLTTREVLGILRGLAGANLVGMDVVEIAPALDHADLTCHLGAHLLFEGLALLAVRS' A
#
# COMPACT_ATOMS: atom_id res chain seq x y z
N TYR A 1 3.62 8.87 -11.04
CA TYR A 1 4.20 8.52 -9.73
C TYR A 1 3.04 8.13 -8.84
N ILE A 2 3.21 7.14 -7.96
CA ILE A 2 2.16 6.71 -7.01
C ILE A 2 2.72 6.90 -5.61
N SER A 3 1.89 7.41 -4.70
CA SER A 3 2.20 7.41 -3.28
C SER A 3 1.06 6.70 -2.56
N ILE A 4 1.40 5.78 -1.66
CA ILE A 4 0.42 5.06 -0.85
C ILE A 4 0.67 5.37 0.61
N ASP A 5 -0.26 6.11 1.20
CA ASP A 5 -0.38 6.21 2.65
C ASP A 5 -1.15 4.99 3.17
N VAL A 6 -0.56 4.23 4.09
CA VAL A 6 -1.21 3.03 4.64
C VAL A 6 -2.43 3.38 5.50
N ASP A 7 -2.55 4.62 5.98
CA ASP A 7 -3.71 5.07 6.76
C ASP A 7 -4.98 5.28 5.92
N GLY A 8 -4.85 5.29 4.58
CA GLY A 8 -5.97 5.24 3.65
C GLY A 8 -6.65 3.86 3.57
N LEU A 9 -6.00 2.82 4.10
CA LEU A 9 -6.63 1.51 4.28
C LEU A 9 -7.37 1.45 5.60
N ASP A 10 -8.43 0.65 5.65
CA ASP A 10 -9.15 0.45 6.91
C ASP A 10 -8.19 -0.11 7.98
N PRO A 11 -8.27 0.34 9.25
CA PRO A 11 -7.42 -0.13 10.34
C PRO A 11 -7.50 -1.65 10.57
N ALA A 12 -8.54 -2.33 10.08
CA ALA A 12 -8.61 -3.80 10.06
C ALA A 12 -7.49 -4.45 9.21
N PHE A 13 -6.91 -3.71 8.26
CA PHE A 13 -5.85 -4.17 7.37
C PHE A 13 -4.51 -3.45 7.58
N ALA A 14 -4.53 -2.20 8.04
CA ALA A 14 -3.34 -1.38 8.31
C ALA A 14 -3.39 -0.74 9.71
N PRO A 15 -3.38 -1.54 10.80
CA PRO A 15 -3.47 -1.00 12.17
C PRO A 15 -2.24 -0.18 12.60
N GLY A 16 -1.08 -0.45 12.00
CA GLY A 16 0.22 0.13 12.34
C GLY A 16 0.48 1.46 11.65
N THR A 17 -0.32 2.47 11.95
CA THR A 17 -0.16 3.86 11.48
C THR A 17 -0.45 4.86 12.60
N GLY A 18 0.07 6.08 12.50
CA GLY A 18 -0.14 7.16 13.49
C GLY A 18 -1.57 7.71 13.51
N THR A 19 -2.32 7.57 12.41
CA THR A 19 -3.62 8.23 12.19
C THR A 19 -4.69 7.27 11.64
N PRO A 20 -5.07 6.20 12.37
CA PRO A 20 -6.04 5.23 11.85
C PRO A 20 -7.44 5.86 11.67
N VAL A 21 -8.01 5.74 10.46
CA VAL A 21 -9.36 6.24 10.12
C VAL A 21 -10.27 5.08 9.68
N PRO A 22 -11.42 4.83 10.36
CA PRO A 22 -12.31 3.72 10.00
C PRO A 22 -13.05 3.96 8.68
N GLY A 23 -13.40 2.87 7.98
CA GLY A 23 -14.10 2.91 6.70
C GLY A 23 -13.20 3.12 5.49
N GLY A 24 -11.90 2.87 5.66
CA GLY A 24 -10.90 2.96 4.60
C GLY A 24 -10.99 1.82 3.59
N LEU A 25 -10.04 1.79 2.64
CA LEU A 25 -9.99 0.76 1.62
C LEU A 25 -9.59 -0.59 2.20
N THR A 26 -10.15 -1.66 1.65
CA THR A 26 -9.66 -3.01 1.90
C THR A 26 -8.35 -3.25 1.15
N THR A 27 -7.50 -4.16 1.65
CA THR A 27 -6.27 -4.57 0.92
C THR A 27 -6.58 -5.04 -0.51
N ARG A 28 -7.72 -5.72 -0.70
CA ARG A 28 -8.14 -6.21 -2.02
C ARG A 28 -8.39 -5.07 -3.00
N GLU A 29 -9.03 -3.99 -2.57
CA GLU A 29 -9.32 -2.84 -3.43
C GLU A 29 -8.03 -2.12 -3.84
N VAL A 30 -7.11 -1.91 -2.89
CA VAL A 30 -5.80 -1.30 -3.19
C VAL A 30 -5.00 -2.13 -4.19
N LEU A 31 -4.93 -3.46 -4.00
CA LEU A 31 -4.27 -4.35 -4.95
C LEU A 31 -4.96 -4.35 -6.33
N GLY A 32 -6.29 -4.26 -6.36
CA GLY A 32 -7.06 -4.14 -7.60
C GLY A 32 -6.72 -2.85 -8.35
N ILE A 33 -6.66 -1.72 -7.64
CA ILE A 33 -6.25 -0.43 -8.18
C ILE A 33 -4.83 -0.52 -8.76
N LEU A 34 -3.86 -1.00 -7.98
CA LEU A 34 -2.47 -1.13 -8.43
C LEU A 34 -2.34 -1.98 -9.69
N ARG A 35 -2.96 -3.17 -9.73
CA ARG A 35 -2.92 -4.04 -10.91
C ARG A 35 -3.61 -3.42 -12.12
N GLY A 36 -4.64 -2.60 -11.89
CA GLY A 36 -5.30 -1.81 -12.94
C GLY A 36 -4.41 -0.72 -13.56
N LEU A 37 -3.29 -0.37 -12.94
CA LEU A 37 -2.31 0.59 -13.47
C LEU A 37 -1.28 -0.04 -14.41
N ALA A 38 -1.39 -1.32 -14.74
CA ALA A 38 -0.54 -1.97 -15.74
C ALA A 38 -0.59 -1.19 -17.07
N GLY A 39 0.57 -0.86 -17.62
CA GLY A 39 0.71 -0.03 -18.84
C GLY A 39 0.68 1.48 -18.61
N ALA A 40 0.42 1.96 -17.39
CA ALA A 40 0.55 3.38 -17.07
C ALA A 40 2.03 3.83 -17.08
N ASN A 41 2.28 5.11 -17.40
CA ASN A 41 3.61 5.71 -17.36
C ASN A 41 4.04 6.03 -15.90
N LEU A 42 4.35 4.99 -15.13
CA LEU A 42 4.78 5.12 -13.74
C LEU A 42 6.28 5.42 -13.67
N VAL A 43 6.64 6.54 -13.04
CA VAL A 43 8.04 6.99 -12.86
C VAL A 43 8.63 6.62 -11.48
N GLY A 44 7.84 6.00 -10.61
CA GLY A 44 8.23 5.63 -9.25
C GLY A 44 7.02 5.42 -8.34
N MET A 45 7.27 4.87 -7.15
CA MET A 45 6.30 4.70 -6.09
C MET A 45 6.93 4.79 -4.70
N ASP A 46 6.17 5.25 -3.70
CA ASP A 46 6.48 5.10 -2.27
C ASP A 46 5.30 4.49 -1.50
N VAL A 47 5.61 3.99 -0.28
CA VAL A 47 4.63 3.58 0.73
C VAL A 47 5.03 4.25 2.04
N VAL A 48 4.11 5.00 2.65
CA VAL A 48 4.38 5.89 3.80
C VAL A 48 3.49 5.56 5.00
N GLU A 49 3.75 6.23 6.13
CA GLU A 49 2.99 6.14 7.41
C GLU A 49 2.93 4.77 8.09
N ILE A 50 3.85 3.87 7.77
CA ILE A 50 4.02 2.63 8.55
C ILE A 50 4.66 2.98 9.89
N ALA A 51 3.94 2.69 10.97
CA ALA A 51 4.38 2.85 12.36
C ALA A 51 4.52 1.47 13.04
N PRO A 52 5.71 0.82 13.00
CA PRO A 52 5.91 -0.53 13.54
C PRO A 52 5.53 -0.68 15.01
N ALA A 53 5.70 0.37 15.81
CA ALA A 53 5.35 0.36 17.23
C ALA A 53 3.84 0.24 17.51
N LEU A 54 3.00 0.57 16.52
CA LEU A 54 1.54 0.50 16.60
C LEU A 54 0.99 -0.71 15.83
N ASP A 55 1.86 -1.44 15.13
CA ASP A 55 1.45 -2.54 14.28
C ASP A 55 1.08 -3.78 15.10
N HIS A 56 0.11 -4.54 14.60
CA HIS A 56 -0.31 -5.78 15.23
C HIS A 56 0.20 -6.96 14.42
N ALA A 57 1.05 -7.80 15.02
CA ALA A 57 1.63 -8.98 14.36
C ALA A 57 2.29 -8.65 12.99
N ASP A 58 2.92 -7.48 12.89
CA ASP A 58 3.58 -6.95 11.68
C ASP A 58 2.66 -6.88 10.44
N LEU A 59 1.34 -6.83 10.61
CA LEU A 59 0.37 -6.84 9.51
C LEU A 59 0.62 -5.68 8.53
N THR A 60 0.79 -4.48 9.05
CA THR A 60 0.98 -3.26 8.26
C THR A 60 2.35 -3.24 7.60
N CYS A 61 3.39 -3.71 8.30
CA CYS A 61 4.73 -3.87 7.75
C CYS A 61 4.74 -4.85 6.58
N HIS A 62 4.08 -6.02 6.72
CA HIS A 62 3.97 -7.01 5.64
C HIS A 62 3.13 -6.50 4.48
N LEU A 63 2.02 -5.80 4.77
CA LEU A 63 1.22 -5.13 3.75
C LEU A 63 2.07 -4.13 2.96
N GLY A 64 2.82 -3.25 3.63
CA GLY A 64 3.68 -2.28 2.98
C GLY A 64 4.74 -2.92 2.09
N ALA A 65 5.39 -3.99 2.57
CA ALA A 65 6.33 -4.76 1.76
C ALA A 65 5.68 -5.37 0.50
N HIS A 66 4.45 -5.90 0.63
CA HIS A 66 3.71 -6.44 -0.51
C HIS A 66 3.29 -5.35 -1.50
N LEU A 67 2.87 -4.17 -1.03
CA LEU A 67 2.52 -3.04 -1.89
C LEU A 67 3.75 -2.56 -2.67
N LEU A 68 4.90 -2.43 -2.01
CA LEU A 68 6.18 -2.10 -2.66
C LEU A 68 6.55 -3.12 -3.75
N PHE A 69 6.35 -4.42 -3.49
CA PHE A 69 6.58 -5.47 -4.48
C PHE A 69 5.66 -5.33 -5.71
N GLU A 70 4.37 -5.08 -5.51
CA GLU A 70 3.43 -4.84 -6.62
C GLU A 70 3.83 -3.61 -7.45
N GLY A 71 4.23 -2.52 -6.78
CA GLY A 71 4.75 -1.32 -7.46
C GLY A 71 6.02 -1.59 -8.27
N LEU A 72 6.97 -2.36 -7.72
CA LEU A 72 8.17 -2.78 -8.44
C LEU A 72 7.82 -3.62 -9.68
N ALA A 73 6.88 -4.55 -9.55
CA ALA A 73 6.41 -5.35 -10.67
C ALA A 73 5.79 -4.48 -11.79
N LEU A 74 4.97 -3.49 -11.44
CA LEU A 74 4.40 -2.55 -12.40
C LEU A 74 5.47 -1.71 -13.12
N LEU A 75 6.49 -1.25 -12.39
CA LEU A 75 7.61 -0.52 -12.96
C LEU A 75 8.45 -1.38 -13.91
N ALA A 76 8.62 -2.67 -13.58
CA ALA A 76 9.41 -3.61 -14.37
C ALA A 76 8.74 -4.02 -15.69
N VAL A 77 7.41 -4.06 -15.75
CA VAL A 77 6.64 -4.47 -16.95
C VAL A 77 6.46 -3.32 -17.96
N ARG A 78 7.02 -2.12 -17.71
CA ARG A 78 7.01 -1.02 -18.68
C ARG A 78 7.62 -1.46 -20.02
N SER A 79 6.78 -1.51 -21.05
CA SER A 79 7.14 -1.78 -22.45
C SER A 79 7.54 -0.49 -23.17
#